data_AF-A0A485KYX9-F1
#
_entry.id   AF-A0A485KYX9-F1
#
_cell.length_a   1.000
_cell.length_b   1.000
_cell.length_c   1.000
_cell.angle_alpha   90.00
_cell.angle_beta   90.00
_cell.angle_gamma   90.00
#
_symmetry.space_group_name_H-M   'P 1'
#
loop_
_entity.id
_entity.type
_entity.pdbx_description
1 polymer ?
#
loop_
_entity_poly.entity_id
_entity_poly.type
_entity_poly.pdbx_seq_one_letter_code
_entity_poly.pdbx_strand_id
1 'polypeptide(L)'
;MARLAVGQEVNDGGGSKSAVRGKILRVLPDANTALLHMHATSTTRWAFLHDLTPVSPSIAWSPSHFPPSLRCFQVQGCATSNENMLLFLHGLGDTHESLFTLGQAMQLPQTAFASFRAPHTLPFDLGYSWLDPAFDAQGDVIPHDVHDSRRDTSLNAIVQSWGKALQILQEQYNWPPQRIFLMGFGVGGSVALHVASASAQRLGGVISISGALFNSKELPPRATKTPGLILRSTADPAISNATYASTERAMQVTTKCLPYHPIRLSNKDEMEAVMKFFDGTLYLRNLALEAQADVVEL
;
A
#
# COMPACT_ATOMS: atom_id res chain seq x y z
N MET A 1 -16.92 -3.85 -8.90
CA MET A 1 -17.15 -5.05 -8.05
C MET A 1 -18.56 -5.58 -8.30
N ALA A 2 -18.70 -6.86 -8.64
CA ALA A 2 -20.02 -7.51 -8.65
C ALA A 2 -20.63 -7.44 -7.24
N ARG A 3 -21.87 -6.95 -7.11
CA ARG A 3 -22.55 -6.87 -5.82
C ARG A 3 -22.96 -8.28 -5.39
N LEU A 4 -22.39 -8.74 -4.28
CA LEU A 4 -22.80 -9.99 -3.65
C LEU A 4 -24.24 -9.88 -3.15
N ALA A 5 -25.09 -10.85 -3.49
CA ALA A 5 -26.50 -10.88 -3.12
C ALA A 5 -26.79 -11.92 -2.03
N VAL A 6 -27.76 -11.65 -1.17
CA VAL A 6 -28.29 -12.69 -0.25
C VAL A 6 -28.86 -13.83 -1.10
N GLY A 7 -28.45 -15.05 -0.79
CA GLY A 7 -28.79 -16.25 -1.53
C GLY A 7 -27.82 -16.63 -2.65
N GLN A 8 -26.82 -15.79 -2.95
CA GLN A 8 -25.75 -16.13 -3.88
C GLN A 8 -24.82 -17.20 -3.30
N GLU A 9 -24.43 -18.17 -4.12
CA GLU A 9 -23.38 -19.15 -3.82
C GLU A 9 -22.01 -18.53 -4.12
N VAL A 10 -21.04 -18.66 -3.22
CA VAL A 10 -19.73 -18.01 -3.34
C VAL A 10 -18.56 -18.89 -2.96
N ASN A 11 -17.48 -18.76 -3.72
CA ASN A 11 -16.27 -19.54 -3.54
C ASN A 11 -15.37 -19.00 -2.41
N ASP A 12 -15.51 -19.53 -1.20
CA ASP A 12 -14.51 -19.39 -0.13
C ASP A 12 -13.12 -19.88 -0.60
N GLY A 13 -12.10 -19.02 -0.61
CA GLY A 13 -10.72 -19.31 -1.03
C GLY A 13 -9.96 -20.34 -0.17
N GLY A 14 -10.64 -21.15 0.65
CA GLY A 14 -10.07 -22.27 1.40
C GLY A 14 -10.25 -23.60 0.66
N GLY A 15 -9.19 -24.40 0.56
CA GLY A 15 -9.18 -25.63 -0.23
C GLY A 15 -9.94 -26.83 0.35
N SER A 16 -10.15 -27.80 -0.56
CA SER A 16 -10.80 -29.12 -0.44
C SER A 16 -12.23 -29.23 -1.02
N LYS A 17 -12.23 -29.81 -2.22
CA LYS A 17 -13.21 -30.55 -3.05
C LYS A 17 -14.69 -30.61 -2.65
N SER A 18 -15.49 -29.75 -3.28
CA SER A 18 -16.69 -30.08 -4.08
C SER A 18 -17.34 -28.76 -4.46
N ALA A 19 -17.72 -28.60 -5.73
CA ALA A 19 -18.22 -27.35 -6.28
C ALA A 19 -19.64 -27.01 -5.77
N VAL A 20 -19.75 -26.54 -4.53
CA VAL A 20 -20.68 -25.49 -4.04
C VAL A 20 -20.06 -24.93 -2.75
N ARG A 21 -19.58 -23.69 -2.79
CA ARG A 21 -19.02 -22.99 -1.63
C ARG A 21 -20.05 -21.94 -1.18
N GLY A 22 -20.14 -21.78 0.14
CA GLY A 22 -21.32 -21.40 0.90
C GLY A 22 -22.32 -20.38 0.34
N LYS A 23 -23.53 -20.43 0.90
CA LYS A 23 -24.60 -19.49 0.59
C LYS A 23 -24.49 -18.23 1.43
N ILE A 24 -24.54 -17.07 0.78
CA ILE A 24 -24.63 -15.79 1.49
C ILE A 24 -25.99 -15.72 2.19
N LEU A 25 -25.98 -15.73 3.52
CA LEU A 25 -27.20 -15.56 4.32
C LEU A 25 -27.51 -14.09 4.58
N ARG A 26 -26.48 -13.25 4.66
CA ARG A 26 -26.61 -11.83 4.94
C ARG A 26 -25.43 -11.06 4.37
N VAL A 27 -25.69 -9.85 3.87
CA VAL A 27 -24.65 -8.89 3.47
C VAL A 27 -24.78 -7.67 4.38
N LEU A 28 -23.66 -7.21 4.93
CA LEU A 28 -23.55 -5.94 5.63
C LEU A 28 -22.62 -5.03 4.82
N PRO A 29 -23.18 -4.21 3.90
CA PRO A 29 -22.37 -3.35 3.03
C PRO A 29 -21.52 -2.36 3.83
N ASP A 30 -22.09 -1.77 4.89
CA ASP A 30 -21.41 -0.78 5.73
C ASP A 30 -20.19 -1.35 6.48
N ALA A 31 -20.22 -2.65 6.78
CA ALA A 31 -19.13 -3.37 7.42
C ALA A 31 -18.22 -4.12 6.41
N ASN A 32 -18.55 -4.08 5.12
CA ASN A 32 -17.89 -4.83 4.05
C ASN A 32 -17.76 -6.35 4.33
N THR A 33 -18.77 -6.93 4.99
CA THR A 33 -18.79 -8.35 5.39
C THR A 33 -20.06 -9.04 4.91
N ALA A 34 -19.98 -10.35 4.67
CA ALA A 34 -21.13 -11.22 4.50
C ALA A 34 -21.10 -12.35 5.54
N LEU A 35 -22.30 -12.76 5.97
CA LEU A 35 -22.50 -13.99 6.71
C LEU A 35 -22.64 -15.12 5.69
N LEU A 36 -21.68 -16.04 5.73
CA LEU A 36 -21.59 -17.17 4.83
C LEU A 36 -22.01 -18.45 5.56
N HIS A 37 -22.97 -19.19 5.01
CA HIS A 37 -23.25 -20.56 5.43
C HIS A 37 -22.42 -21.52 4.60
N MET A 38 -21.45 -22.19 5.22
CA MET A 38 -20.59 -23.14 4.53
C MET A 38 -21.29 -24.50 4.42
N HIS A 39 -21.63 -24.91 3.20
CA HIS A 39 -22.30 -26.20 2.95
C HIS A 39 -21.48 -27.40 3.45
N ALA A 40 -20.15 -27.37 3.28
CA ALA A 40 -19.26 -28.48 3.63
C ALA A 40 -19.21 -28.80 5.13
N THR A 41 -19.22 -27.77 5.98
CA THR A 41 -19.13 -27.92 7.44
C THR A 41 -20.45 -27.68 8.14
N SER A 42 -21.48 -27.26 7.41
CA SER A 42 -22.77 -26.77 7.96
C SER A 42 -22.61 -25.65 9.00
N THR A 43 -21.51 -24.90 8.96
CA THR A 43 -21.24 -23.79 9.90
C THR A 43 -21.45 -22.44 9.24
N THR A 44 -21.78 -21.45 10.05
CA THR A 44 -21.90 -20.05 9.60
C THR A 44 -20.71 -19.24 10.08
N ARG A 45 -20.10 -18.45 9.19
CA ARG A 45 -19.01 -17.53 9.56
C ARG A 45 -19.17 -16.18 8.88
N TRP A 46 -18.62 -15.15 9.49
CA TRP A 46 -18.44 -13.87 8.82
C TRP A 46 -17.20 -13.94 7.92
N ALA A 47 -17.32 -13.43 6.71
CA ALA A 47 -16.21 -13.27 5.77
C ALA A 47 -16.29 -11.87 5.14
N PHE A 48 -15.15 -11.30 4.77
CA PHE A 48 -15.17 -10.02 4.08
C PHE A 48 -15.60 -10.21 2.63
N LEU A 49 -16.34 -9.25 2.07
CA LEU A 49 -16.89 -9.37 0.71
C LEU A 49 -15.79 -9.56 -0.37
N HIS A 50 -14.59 -9.02 -0.12
CA HIS A 50 -13.44 -9.15 -1.01
C HIS A 50 -12.77 -10.53 -0.96
N ASP A 51 -13.03 -11.35 0.07
CA ASP A 51 -12.54 -12.74 0.15
C ASP A 51 -13.46 -13.71 -0.60
N LEU A 52 -14.70 -13.29 -0.86
CA LEU A 52 -15.76 -14.13 -1.42
C LEU A 52 -15.95 -13.93 -2.92
N THR A 53 -15.29 -12.95 -3.51
CA THR A 53 -15.34 -12.68 -4.95
C THR A 53 -13.96 -12.92 -5.56
N PRO A 54 -13.83 -13.79 -6.58
CA PRO A 54 -12.63 -13.82 -7.40
C PRO A 54 -12.43 -12.42 -7.99
N VAL A 55 -11.36 -11.77 -7.58
CA VAL A 55 -10.96 -10.50 -8.18
C VAL A 55 -10.00 -10.84 -9.31
N SER A 56 -10.12 -10.16 -10.43
CA SER A 56 -9.14 -10.24 -11.53
C SER A 56 -8.46 -8.88 -11.66
N PRO A 57 -7.49 -8.56 -10.78
CA PRO A 57 -6.80 -7.29 -10.85
C PRO A 57 -5.98 -7.19 -12.13
N SER A 58 -6.04 -6.04 -12.77
CA SER A 58 -5.31 -5.78 -14.00
C SER A 58 -4.07 -4.93 -13.73
N ILE A 59 -2.98 -5.24 -14.44
CA ILE A 59 -1.77 -4.40 -14.53
C ILE A 59 -1.66 -3.69 -15.88
N ALA A 60 -2.65 -3.87 -16.77
CA ALA A 60 -2.70 -3.22 -18.08
C ALA A 60 -3.13 -1.75 -17.94
N TRP A 61 -2.30 -0.97 -17.25
CA TRP A 61 -2.59 0.40 -16.88
C TRP A 61 -2.29 1.36 -18.02
N SER A 62 -3.26 2.22 -18.36
CA SER A 62 -3.04 3.37 -19.21
C SER A 62 -2.62 4.59 -18.37
N PRO A 63 -1.48 5.24 -18.68
CA PRO A 63 -1.07 6.49 -18.02
C PRO A 63 -2.13 7.60 -18.09
N SER A 64 -2.94 7.64 -19.16
CA SER A 64 -3.96 8.69 -19.32
C SER A 64 -5.08 8.63 -18.27
N HIS A 65 -5.32 7.45 -17.68
CA HIS A 65 -6.32 7.28 -16.63
C HIS A 65 -5.87 7.91 -15.31
N PHE A 66 -4.55 8.02 -15.07
CA PHE A 66 -4.00 8.57 -13.83
C PHE A 66 -3.95 10.11 -13.86
N PRO A 67 -3.99 10.76 -12.68
CA PRO A 67 -3.76 12.20 -12.57
C PRO A 67 -2.43 12.60 -13.23
N PRO A 68 -2.33 13.80 -13.84
CA PRO A 68 -1.12 14.25 -14.53
C PRO A 68 0.18 14.07 -13.73
N SER A 69 0.12 14.30 -12.41
CA SER A 69 1.24 14.15 -11.47
C SER A 69 1.72 12.70 -11.25
N LEU A 70 0.97 11.69 -11.71
CA LEU A 70 1.21 10.26 -11.48
C LEU A 70 1.18 9.45 -12.78
N ARG A 71 1.45 10.08 -13.93
CA ARG A 71 1.45 9.39 -15.25
C ARG A 71 2.77 8.71 -15.61
N CYS A 72 3.84 8.96 -14.86
CA CYS A 72 5.13 8.34 -15.09
C CYS A 72 5.37 7.26 -14.05
N PHE A 73 5.27 6.00 -14.47
CA PHE A 73 5.49 4.84 -13.64
C PHE A 73 5.93 3.63 -14.47
N GLN A 74 6.48 2.63 -13.78
CA GLN A 74 6.65 1.28 -14.28
C GLN A 74 5.81 0.34 -13.42
N VAL A 75 5.24 -0.71 -14.02
CA VAL A 75 4.42 -1.72 -13.34
C VAL A 75 4.81 -3.12 -13.81
N GLN A 76 4.85 -4.06 -12.88
CA GLN A 76 5.16 -5.46 -13.15
C GLN A 76 4.21 -6.38 -12.37
N GLY A 77 3.71 -7.42 -13.04
CA GLY A 77 2.94 -8.49 -12.42
C GLY A 77 3.81 -9.53 -11.74
N CYS A 78 3.19 -10.36 -10.91
CA CYS A 78 3.80 -11.58 -10.41
C CYS A 78 3.67 -12.70 -11.45
N ALA A 79 4.65 -13.59 -11.53
CA ALA A 79 4.63 -14.74 -12.44
C ALA A 79 3.55 -15.78 -12.10
N THR A 80 3.04 -15.79 -10.85
CA THR A 80 2.05 -16.75 -10.37
C THR A 80 0.63 -16.17 -10.45
N SER A 81 0.31 -15.21 -9.59
CA SER A 81 -0.96 -14.48 -9.60
C SER A 81 -0.80 -13.08 -9.01
N ASN A 82 -1.71 -12.18 -9.38
CA ASN A 82 -1.72 -10.81 -8.90
C ASN A 82 -2.78 -10.67 -7.82
N GLU A 83 -2.42 -10.96 -6.57
CA GLU A 83 -3.33 -10.84 -5.43
C GLU A 83 -3.09 -9.56 -4.63
N ASN A 84 -1.83 -9.10 -4.56
CA ASN A 84 -1.43 -7.87 -3.88
C ASN A 84 -0.79 -6.88 -4.86
N MET A 85 -0.86 -5.58 -4.54
CA MET A 85 -0.22 -4.50 -5.29
C MET A 85 0.66 -3.67 -4.36
N LEU A 86 1.95 -3.58 -4.64
CA LEU A 86 2.89 -2.71 -3.93
C LEU A 86 3.23 -1.47 -4.77
N LEU A 87 2.93 -0.28 -4.25
CA LEU A 87 3.21 1.00 -4.92
C LEU A 87 4.40 1.68 -4.24
N PHE A 88 5.45 1.94 -5.02
CA PHE A 88 6.69 2.57 -4.56
C PHE A 88 6.70 4.08 -4.79
N LEU A 89 7.19 4.81 -3.78
CA LEU A 89 7.40 6.26 -3.80
C LEU A 89 8.87 6.58 -3.44
N HIS A 90 9.65 7.04 -4.42
CA HIS A 90 11.07 7.31 -4.23
C HIS A 90 11.37 8.52 -3.35
N GLY A 91 12.61 8.64 -2.87
CA GLY A 91 13.09 9.77 -2.08
C GLY A 91 13.37 11.03 -2.91
N LEU A 92 13.68 12.13 -2.24
CA LEU A 92 14.05 13.38 -2.91
C LEU A 92 15.28 13.18 -3.78
N GLY A 93 15.20 13.62 -5.04
CA GLY A 93 16.31 13.58 -6.00
C GLY A 93 16.56 12.22 -6.65
N ASP A 94 15.65 11.26 -6.45
CA ASP A 94 15.70 9.96 -7.12
C ASP A 94 14.69 9.91 -8.28
N THR A 95 14.63 8.76 -8.95
CA THR A 95 13.59 8.40 -9.91
C THR A 95 12.91 7.09 -9.49
N HIS A 96 11.87 6.70 -10.23
CA HIS A 96 11.17 5.43 -10.02
C HIS A 96 12.00 4.17 -10.32
N GLU A 97 13.10 4.25 -11.08
CA GLU A 97 13.82 3.09 -11.60
C GLU A 97 14.52 2.27 -10.49
N SER A 98 15.08 2.95 -9.49
CA SER A 98 15.78 2.33 -8.36
C SER A 98 14.83 1.43 -7.56
N LEU A 99 13.64 1.94 -7.22
CA LEU A 99 12.63 1.19 -6.47
C LEU A 99 11.91 0.14 -7.32
N PHE A 100 11.84 0.32 -8.64
CA PHE A 100 11.37 -0.73 -9.53
C PHE A 100 12.32 -1.94 -9.50
N THR A 101 13.64 -1.69 -9.53
CA THR A 101 14.67 -2.73 -9.37
C THR A 101 14.57 -3.42 -8.00
N LEU A 102 14.32 -2.66 -6.93
CA LEU A 102 14.07 -3.23 -5.60
C LEU A 102 12.85 -4.17 -5.61
N GLY A 103 11.74 -3.75 -6.22
CA GLY A 103 10.54 -4.58 -6.35
C GLY A 103 10.81 -5.92 -7.05
N GLN A 104 11.64 -5.91 -8.09
CA GLN A 104 12.07 -7.13 -8.78
C GLN A 104 12.91 -8.04 -7.87
N ALA A 105 13.82 -7.47 -7.08
CA ALA A 105 14.68 -8.22 -6.18
C ALA A 105 13.93 -8.83 -4.97
N MET A 106 12.84 -8.19 -4.52
CA MET A 106 12.07 -8.66 -3.37
C MET A 106 11.29 -9.95 -3.64
N GLN A 107 10.89 -10.21 -4.89
CA GLN A 107 10.17 -11.42 -5.31
C GLN A 107 8.99 -11.80 -4.39
N LEU A 108 8.21 -10.81 -3.95
CA LEU A 108 7.10 -11.06 -3.04
C LEU A 108 6.06 -12.02 -3.68
N PRO A 109 5.58 -13.02 -2.92
CA PRO A 109 4.63 -13.99 -3.45
C PRO A 109 3.32 -13.32 -3.85
N GLN A 110 2.79 -13.70 -5.02
CA GLN A 110 1.50 -13.24 -5.53
C GLN A 110 1.29 -11.72 -5.52
N THR A 111 2.38 -10.97 -5.67
CA THR A 111 2.40 -9.52 -5.51
C THR A 111 2.89 -8.87 -6.79
N ALA A 112 2.01 -8.11 -7.44
CA ALA A 112 2.40 -7.15 -8.45
C ALA A 112 2.94 -5.89 -7.76
N PHE A 113 3.76 -5.12 -8.47
CA PHE A 113 4.28 -3.86 -7.95
C PHE A 113 4.38 -2.81 -9.04
N ALA A 114 4.35 -1.54 -8.63
CA ALA A 114 4.57 -0.40 -9.49
C ALA A 114 5.44 0.64 -8.79
N SER A 115 6.28 1.34 -9.54
CA SER A 115 7.12 2.42 -9.04
C SER A 115 6.80 3.71 -9.78
N PHE A 116 6.46 4.76 -9.04
CA PHE A 116 6.01 6.04 -9.58
C PHE A 116 7.11 7.09 -9.48
N ARG A 117 7.26 7.90 -10.54
CA ARG A 117 8.16 9.04 -10.57
C ARG A 117 7.43 10.27 -10.07
N ALA A 118 8.06 11.01 -9.18
CA ALA A 118 7.50 12.24 -8.67
C ALA A 118 7.36 13.32 -9.78
N PRO A 119 6.40 14.25 -9.67
CA PRO A 119 6.04 15.14 -10.78
C PRO A 119 6.98 16.32 -10.99
N HIS A 120 7.73 16.76 -9.97
CA HIS A 120 8.54 17.97 -10.05
C HIS A 120 10.00 17.61 -10.36
N THR A 121 10.56 18.18 -11.42
CA THR A 121 11.99 18.07 -11.73
C THR A 121 12.80 18.98 -10.82
N LEU A 122 13.89 18.47 -10.26
CA LEU A 122 14.86 19.31 -9.55
C LEU A 122 15.81 20.00 -10.53
N PRO A 123 16.37 21.17 -10.18
CA PRO A 123 17.40 21.83 -10.98
C PRO A 123 18.63 20.93 -11.20
N PHE A 124 19.39 21.22 -12.25
CA PHE A 124 20.66 20.53 -12.58
C PHE A 124 20.54 19.02 -12.75
N ASP A 125 19.38 18.54 -13.22
CA ASP A 125 19.10 17.11 -13.44
C ASP A 125 19.28 16.24 -12.18
N LEU A 126 19.10 16.85 -10.99
CA LEU A 126 19.24 16.16 -9.69
C LEU A 126 18.05 15.24 -9.36
N GLY A 127 17.30 14.77 -10.35
CA GLY A 127 16.16 13.86 -10.17
C GLY A 127 14.83 14.59 -9.90
N TYR A 128 13.97 13.97 -9.09
CA TYR A 128 12.57 14.40 -8.92
C TYR A 128 12.16 14.59 -7.46
N SER A 129 11.14 15.42 -7.24
CA SER A 129 10.54 15.67 -5.93
C SER A 129 9.02 15.50 -5.96
N TRP A 130 8.48 14.96 -4.86
CA TRP A 130 7.05 14.86 -4.62
C TRP A 130 6.42 16.19 -4.19
N LEU A 131 7.23 17.11 -3.71
CA LEU A 131 6.81 18.40 -3.16
C LEU A 131 7.51 19.54 -3.91
N ASP A 132 6.79 20.62 -4.10
CA ASP A 132 7.27 21.87 -4.69
C ASP A 132 6.79 23.04 -3.83
N PRO A 133 7.70 23.76 -3.15
CA PRO A 133 9.15 23.64 -3.25
C PRO A 133 9.71 22.44 -2.48
N ALA A 134 10.82 21.89 -2.98
CA ALA A 134 11.61 20.86 -2.28
C ALA A 134 12.66 21.45 -1.32
N PHE A 135 13.09 22.69 -1.58
CA PHE A 135 14.15 23.39 -0.85
C PHE A 135 13.66 24.76 -0.34
N ASP A 136 14.32 25.29 0.68
CA ASP A 136 14.11 26.67 1.12
C ASP A 136 14.77 27.70 0.16
N ALA A 137 14.77 28.97 0.55
CA ALA A 137 15.33 30.06 -0.26
C ALA A 137 16.86 30.00 -0.37
N GLN A 138 17.52 29.24 0.52
CA GLN A 138 18.97 29.04 0.58
C GLN A 138 19.40 27.79 -0.21
N GLY A 139 18.44 26.96 -0.63
CA GLY A 139 18.69 25.71 -1.34
C GLY A 139 18.84 24.51 -0.41
N ASP A 140 18.56 24.67 0.89
CA ASP A 140 18.62 23.59 1.86
C ASP A 140 17.28 22.82 1.89
N VAL A 141 17.35 21.53 2.23
CA VAL A 141 16.15 20.70 2.38
C VAL A 141 15.38 21.23 3.59
N ILE A 142 14.10 21.56 3.39
CA ILE A 142 13.23 22.04 4.46
C ILE A 142 13.02 20.91 5.49
N PRO A 143 13.48 21.05 6.75
CA PRO A 143 13.30 20.02 7.77
C PRO A 143 11.83 19.69 8.01
N HIS A 144 11.53 18.44 8.39
CA HIS A 144 10.14 17.98 8.53
C HIS A 144 9.36 18.73 9.61
N ASP A 145 10.04 19.19 10.66
CA ASP A 145 9.47 19.90 11.81
C ASP A 145 9.33 21.42 11.59
N VAL A 146 9.90 21.96 10.52
CA VAL A 146 9.73 23.36 10.14
C VAL A 146 8.46 23.50 9.30
N HIS A 147 7.51 24.33 9.74
CA HIS A 147 6.27 24.59 8.99
C HIS A 147 6.53 25.44 7.73
N ASP A 148 5.99 25.01 6.60
CA ASP A 148 6.00 25.76 5.34
C ASP A 148 4.65 25.59 4.61
N SER A 149 3.91 26.68 4.44
CA SER A 149 2.57 26.66 3.85
C SER A 149 2.57 26.24 2.37
N ARG A 150 3.68 26.46 1.65
CA ARG A 150 3.84 26.02 0.25
C ARG A 150 3.99 24.50 0.21
N ARG A 151 4.78 23.94 1.13
CA ARG A 151 4.91 22.48 1.29
C ARG A 151 3.58 21.84 1.64
N ASP A 152 2.79 22.42 2.54
CA ASP A 152 1.48 21.89 2.90
C ASP A 152 0.49 21.93 1.72
N THR A 153 0.51 23.01 0.93
CA THR A 153 -0.30 23.12 -0.30
C THR A 153 0.09 22.04 -1.31
N SER A 154 1.39 21.86 -1.55
CA SER A 154 1.91 20.84 -2.47
C SER A 154 1.60 19.41 -1.99
N LEU A 155 1.77 19.16 -0.69
CA LEU A 155 1.44 17.90 -0.03
C LEU A 155 -0.05 17.56 -0.20
N ASN A 156 -0.94 18.51 0.04
CA ASN A 156 -2.38 18.32 -0.14
C ASN A 156 -2.72 17.96 -1.60
N ALA A 157 -2.10 18.64 -2.57
CA ALA A 157 -2.32 18.36 -3.99
C ALA A 157 -1.84 16.95 -4.40
N ILE A 158 -0.66 16.52 -3.94
CA ILE A 158 -0.13 15.19 -4.26
C ILE A 158 -0.92 14.09 -3.55
N VAL A 159 -1.35 14.30 -2.30
CA VAL A 159 -2.20 13.35 -1.56
C VAL A 159 -3.56 13.17 -2.25
N GLN A 160 -4.18 14.26 -2.73
CA GLN A 160 -5.41 14.18 -3.52
C GLN A 160 -5.20 13.43 -4.84
N SER A 161 -4.05 13.60 -5.48
CA SER A 161 -3.70 12.87 -6.71
C SER A 161 -3.60 11.37 -6.43
N TRP A 162 -2.92 10.97 -5.35
CA TRP A 162 -2.84 9.58 -4.92
C TRP A 162 -4.20 9.01 -4.53
N GLY A 163 -5.06 9.79 -3.85
CA GLY A 163 -6.44 9.38 -3.56
C GLY A 163 -7.22 9.02 -4.84
N LYS A 164 -7.11 9.84 -5.89
CA LYS A 164 -7.70 9.54 -7.20
C LYS A 164 -7.06 8.31 -7.84
N ALA A 165 -5.74 8.14 -7.75
CA ALA A 165 -5.05 6.98 -8.27
C ALA A 165 -5.54 5.68 -7.61
N LEU A 166 -5.69 5.67 -6.28
CA LEU A 166 -6.25 4.53 -5.54
C LEU A 166 -7.69 4.21 -5.98
N GLN A 167 -8.52 5.24 -6.19
CA GLN A 167 -9.87 5.06 -6.73
C GLN A 167 -9.85 4.43 -8.13
N ILE A 168 -8.97 4.89 -9.02
CA ILE A 168 -8.80 4.33 -10.36
C ILE A 168 -8.36 2.86 -10.30
N LEU A 169 -7.39 2.55 -9.44
CA LEU A 169 -6.92 1.18 -9.21
C LEU A 169 -8.07 0.27 -8.78
N GLN A 170 -8.94 0.73 -7.89
CA GLN A 170 -10.10 -0.02 -7.41
C GLN A 170 -11.20 -0.16 -8.46
N GLU A 171 -11.62 0.93 -9.09
CA GLU A 171 -12.82 0.96 -9.93
C GLU A 171 -12.57 0.49 -11.36
N GLN A 172 -11.39 0.79 -11.92
CA GLN A 172 -11.07 0.48 -13.31
C GLN A 172 -10.17 -0.74 -13.45
N TYR A 173 -9.24 -0.93 -12.50
CA TYR A 173 -8.27 -2.03 -12.55
C TYR A 173 -8.54 -3.14 -11.54
N ASN A 174 -9.67 -3.08 -10.83
CA ASN A 174 -10.15 -4.10 -9.90
C ASN A 174 -9.16 -4.41 -8.76
N TRP A 175 -8.37 -3.46 -8.27
CA TRP A 175 -7.51 -3.67 -7.11
C TRP A 175 -8.26 -3.37 -5.80
N PRO A 176 -8.48 -4.36 -4.91
CA PRO A 176 -9.11 -4.09 -3.62
C PRO A 176 -8.19 -3.23 -2.75
N PRO A 177 -8.68 -2.16 -2.11
CA PRO A 177 -7.84 -1.27 -1.29
C PRO A 177 -7.03 -2.02 -0.22
N GLN A 178 -7.64 -3.02 0.43
CA GLN A 178 -7.02 -3.83 1.47
C GLN A 178 -5.87 -4.73 0.96
N ARG A 179 -5.65 -4.80 -0.36
CA ARG A 179 -4.55 -5.52 -1.01
C ARG A 179 -3.58 -4.57 -1.72
N ILE A 180 -3.75 -3.26 -1.55
CA ILE A 180 -2.82 -2.23 -2.03
C ILE A 180 -1.93 -1.81 -0.87
N PHE A 181 -0.62 -1.81 -1.10
CA PHE A 181 0.43 -1.44 -0.15
C PHE A 181 1.18 -0.23 -0.68
N LEU A 182 1.56 0.69 0.20
CA LEU A 182 2.43 1.82 -0.12
C LEU A 182 3.79 1.61 0.53
N MET A 183 4.88 1.85 -0.20
CA MET A 183 6.22 1.81 0.37
C MET A 183 7.04 2.98 -0.16
N GLY A 184 7.60 3.79 0.73
CA GLY A 184 8.32 4.98 0.30
C GLY A 184 9.54 5.32 1.14
N PHE A 185 10.45 6.07 0.52
CA PHE A 185 11.71 6.53 1.11
C PHE A 185 11.69 8.05 1.33
N GLY A 186 12.20 8.52 2.47
CA GLY A 186 12.34 9.96 2.76
C GLY A 186 11.02 10.71 2.59
N VAL A 187 11.02 11.71 1.70
CA VAL A 187 9.82 12.47 1.33
C VAL A 187 8.73 11.59 0.69
N GLY A 188 9.08 10.58 -0.11
CA GLY A 188 8.13 9.60 -0.65
C GLY A 188 7.49 8.74 0.43
N GLY A 189 8.24 8.36 1.48
CA GLY A 189 7.70 7.68 2.66
C GLY A 189 6.75 8.58 3.45
N SER A 190 7.08 9.87 3.54
CA SER A 190 6.23 10.88 4.17
C SER A 190 4.91 11.08 3.42
N VAL A 191 4.96 11.14 2.08
CA VAL A 191 3.76 11.18 1.22
C VAL A 191 2.94 9.91 1.37
N ALA A 192 3.57 8.73 1.37
CA ALA A 192 2.87 7.46 1.56
C ALA A 192 2.09 7.40 2.89
N LEU A 193 2.68 7.90 3.98
CA LEU A 193 2.00 8.01 5.28
C LEU A 193 0.79 8.94 5.22
N HIS A 194 0.92 10.10 4.58
CA HIS A 194 -0.20 11.05 4.40
C HIS A 194 -1.31 10.48 3.51
N VAL A 195 -0.96 9.74 2.45
CA VAL A 195 -1.95 9.06 1.62
C VAL A 195 -2.68 7.98 2.42
N ALA A 196 -1.96 7.15 3.18
CA ALA A 196 -2.57 6.14 4.03
C ALA A 196 -3.45 6.75 5.13
N SER A 197 -3.05 7.89 5.71
CA SER A 197 -3.81 8.61 6.72
C SER A 197 -5.02 9.36 6.16
N ALA A 198 -5.01 9.71 4.87
CA ALA A 198 -6.11 10.38 4.16
C ALA A 198 -7.03 9.41 3.38
N SER A 199 -6.66 8.15 3.16
CA SER A 199 -7.47 7.16 2.41
C SER A 199 -8.75 6.73 3.15
N ALA A 200 -9.94 7.00 2.62
CA ALA A 200 -11.20 6.64 3.28
C ALA A 200 -11.35 5.14 3.60
N GLN A 201 -10.68 4.28 2.83
CA GLN A 201 -10.64 2.83 3.03
C GLN A 201 -9.29 2.39 3.57
N ARG A 202 -9.31 1.40 4.46
CA ARG A 202 -8.11 0.74 4.97
C ARG A 202 -7.33 0.10 3.81
N LEU A 203 -6.06 0.47 3.68
CA LEU A 203 -5.13 -0.16 2.74
C LEU A 203 -4.54 -1.46 3.32
N GLY A 204 -3.86 -2.24 2.49
CA GLY A 204 -3.14 -3.45 2.92
C GLY A 204 -2.00 -3.12 3.89
N GLY A 205 -1.28 -2.03 3.62
CA GLY A 205 -0.27 -1.53 4.52
C GLY A 205 0.48 -0.30 4.00
N VAL A 206 1.25 0.34 4.89
CA VAL A 206 2.19 1.41 4.55
C VAL A 206 3.55 1.18 5.20
N ILE A 207 4.63 1.21 4.41
CA ILE A 207 6.00 1.15 4.90
C ILE A 207 6.70 2.48 4.59
N SER A 208 7.20 3.15 5.62
CA SER A 208 7.98 4.39 5.47
C SER A 208 9.42 4.17 5.92
N ILE A 209 10.37 4.49 5.05
CA ILE A 209 11.80 4.37 5.33
C ILE A 209 12.40 5.77 5.40
N SER A 210 12.93 6.13 6.56
CA SER A 210 13.46 7.47 6.84
C SER A 210 12.45 8.59 6.52
N GLY A 211 11.15 8.34 6.70
CA GLY A 211 10.08 9.31 6.44
C GLY A 211 9.07 9.37 7.59
N ALA A 212 8.51 10.56 7.83
CA ALA A 212 7.58 10.84 8.92
C ALA A 212 6.46 11.80 8.45
N LEU A 213 5.40 11.95 9.24
CA LEU A 213 4.36 12.95 8.93
C LEU A 213 4.89 14.37 9.21
N PHE A 214 4.70 15.28 8.25
CA PHE A 214 5.01 16.71 8.38
C PHE A 214 4.21 17.44 9.48
N ASN A 215 2.93 17.10 9.69
CA ASN A 215 2.12 17.62 10.79
C ASN A 215 1.20 16.52 11.34
N SER A 216 1.67 15.80 12.35
CA SER A 216 0.98 14.65 12.95
C SER A 216 -0.18 15.03 13.90
N LYS A 217 -0.37 16.31 14.22
CA LYS A 217 -1.37 16.76 15.22
C LYS A 217 -2.80 16.85 14.67
N GLU A 218 -2.98 16.73 13.36
CA GLU A 218 -4.26 17.01 12.68
C GLU A 218 -4.86 15.80 11.95
N LEU A 219 -4.50 14.57 12.33
CA LEU A 219 -5.13 13.40 11.71
C LEU A 219 -6.57 13.24 12.20
N PRO A 220 -7.56 13.12 11.29
CA PRO A 220 -8.93 12.87 11.68
C PRO A 220 -9.07 11.47 12.32
N PRO A 221 -9.91 11.30 13.35
CA PRO A 221 -10.18 9.99 13.94
C PRO A 221 -10.80 9.06 12.89
N ARG A 222 -10.33 7.81 12.85
CA ARG A 222 -10.77 6.79 11.88
C ARG A 222 -11.15 5.48 12.53
N ALA A 223 -12.23 4.89 12.03
CA ALA A 223 -12.75 3.61 12.48
C ALA A 223 -11.84 2.43 12.10
N THR A 224 -11.16 2.48 10.94
CA THR A 224 -10.22 1.43 10.51
C THR A 224 -8.87 2.03 10.14
N LYS A 225 -7.80 1.42 10.64
CA LYS A 225 -6.42 1.90 10.46
C LYS A 225 -5.67 0.99 9.51
N THR A 226 -4.93 1.59 8.58
CA THR A 226 -3.99 0.90 7.70
C THR A 226 -2.80 0.41 8.54
N PRO A 227 -2.43 -0.89 8.50
CA PRO A 227 -1.23 -1.37 9.15
C PRO A 227 -0.01 -0.64 8.62
N GLY A 228 1.00 -0.39 9.46
CA GLY A 228 2.21 0.22 8.94
C GLY A 228 3.47 -0.10 9.71
N LEU A 229 4.58 0.17 9.04
CA LEU A 229 5.93 -0.02 9.52
C LEU A 229 6.74 1.26 9.21
N ILE A 230 7.44 1.77 10.22
CA ILE A 230 8.44 2.83 10.04
C ILE A 230 9.83 2.26 10.32
N LEU A 231 10.72 2.36 9.33
CA LEU A 231 12.16 2.19 9.52
C LEU A 231 12.77 3.58 9.71
N ARG A 232 13.35 3.84 10.89
CA ARG A 232 13.96 5.13 11.20
C ARG A 232 15.34 5.00 11.79
N SER A 233 16.17 6.01 11.56
CA SER A 233 17.46 6.12 12.22
C SER A 233 17.33 6.83 13.56
N THR A 234 18.16 6.45 14.54
CA THR A 234 18.32 7.24 15.77
C THR A 234 19.21 8.48 15.56
N ALA A 235 19.95 8.53 14.44
CA ALA A 235 20.86 9.59 14.05
C ALA A 235 20.42 10.27 12.73
N ASP A 236 19.11 10.38 12.51
CA ASP A 236 18.57 11.05 11.33
C ASP A 236 18.82 12.57 11.40
N PRO A 237 19.47 13.18 10.39
CA PRO A 237 19.77 14.61 10.41
C PRO A 237 18.58 15.50 10.02
N ALA A 238 17.58 14.95 9.31
CA ALA A 238 16.47 15.71 8.72
C ALA A 238 15.17 15.58 9.52
N ILE A 239 15.00 14.49 10.28
CA ILE A 239 13.79 14.20 11.05
C ILE A 239 14.13 13.96 12.51
N SER A 240 13.60 14.80 13.40
CA SER A 240 13.81 14.64 14.83
C SER A 240 13.13 13.37 15.38
N ASN A 241 13.70 12.80 16.46
CA ASN A 241 13.09 11.68 17.19
C ASN A 241 11.68 12.02 17.72
N ALA A 242 11.42 13.30 18.04
CA ALA A 242 10.10 13.75 18.47
C ALA A 242 9.07 13.69 17.33
N THR A 243 9.47 14.06 16.10
CA THR A 243 8.64 13.97 14.90
C THR A 243 8.29 12.52 14.56
N TYR A 244 9.27 11.61 14.67
CA TYR A 244 9.00 10.17 14.55
C TYR A 244 8.03 9.68 15.61
N ALA A 245 8.28 9.94 16.90
CA ALA A 245 7.40 9.49 17.98
C ALA A 245 5.96 10.02 17.84
N SER A 246 5.80 11.25 17.35
CA SER A 246 4.49 11.81 17.06
C SER A 246 3.79 11.12 15.89
N THR A 247 4.55 10.81 14.83
CA THR A 247 4.06 10.03 13.68
C THR A 247 3.63 8.62 14.09
N GLU A 248 4.45 7.93 14.88
CA GLU A 248 4.19 6.58 15.39
C GLU A 248 2.89 6.52 16.18
N ARG A 249 2.68 7.50 17.07
CA ARG A 249 1.45 7.61 17.86
C ARG A 249 0.23 7.90 16.99
N ALA A 250 0.36 8.81 16.03
CA ALA A 250 -0.73 9.23 15.17
C ALA A 250 -1.19 8.09 14.23
N MET A 251 -0.23 7.34 13.68
CA MET A 251 -0.50 6.25 12.74
C MET A 251 -0.73 4.90 13.42
N GLN A 252 -0.29 4.73 14.67
CA GLN A 252 -0.32 3.46 15.43
C GLN A 252 0.37 2.33 14.69
N VAL A 253 1.61 2.61 14.27
CA VAL A 253 2.43 1.73 13.42
C VAL A 253 3.51 1.04 14.22
N THR A 254 4.05 -0.04 13.67
CA THR A 254 5.25 -0.70 14.20
C THR A 254 6.48 0.10 13.77
N THR A 255 7.52 0.15 14.61
CA THR A 255 8.78 0.84 14.29
C THR A 255 9.97 -0.08 14.42
N LYS A 256 10.88 -0.02 13.45
CA LYS A 256 12.25 -0.50 13.55
C LYS A 256 13.21 0.69 13.62
N CYS A 257 13.94 0.78 14.73
CA CYS A 257 14.99 1.78 14.92
C CYS A 257 16.35 1.20 14.54
N LEU A 258 17.15 1.96 13.78
CA LEU A 258 18.50 1.58 13.38
C LEU A 258 19.51 2.63 13.90
N PRO A 259 20.71 2.21 14.37
CA PRO A 259 21.67 3.12 15.01
C PRO A 259 22.50 3.94 14.01
N TYR A 260 22.20 3.87 12.72
CA TYR A 260 22.96 4.49 11.65
C TYR A 260 22.03 5.17 10.64
N HIS A 261 22.59 6.11 9.88
CA HIS A 261 21.95 6.80 8.77
C HIS A 261 22.99 6.87 7.62
N PRO A 262 22.59 6.75 6.34
CA PRO A 262 21.23 6.52 5.84
C PRO A 262 20.81 5.03 5.88
N ILE A 263 19.50 4.79 5.90
CA ILE A 263 18.89 3.45 5.74
C ILE A 263 18.70 3.21 4.24
N ARG A 264 19.25 2.10 3.72
CA ARG A 264 19.30 1.85 2.26
C ARG A 264 18.60 0.58 1.80
N LEU A 265 18.11 -0.25 2.73
CA LEU A 265 17.64 -1.61 2.45
C LEU A 265 18.69 -2.50 1.79
N SER A 266 19.94 -2.31 2.19
CA SER A 266 21.12 -2.97 1.62
C SER A 266 21.61 -4.16 2.44
N ASN A 267 21.04 -4.37 3.62
CA ASN A 267 21.44 -5.46 4.51
C ASN A 267 20.24 -6.23 5.07
N LYS A 268 20.54 -7.39 5.65
CA LYS A 268 19.54 -8.30 6.22
C LYS A 268 18.72 -7.66 7.32
N ASP A 269 19.33 -6.89 8.23
CA ASP A 269 18.62 -6.32 9.39
C ASP A 269 17.56 -5.30 8.98
N GLU A 270 17.84 -4.50 7.95
CA GLU A 270 16.89 -3.59 7.33
C GLU A 270 15.75 -4.37 6.66
N MET A 271 16.10 -5.34 5.82
CA MET A 271 15.12 -6.12 5.04
C MET A 271 14.29 -7.07 5.89
N GLU A 272 14.80 -7.58 7.01
CA GLU A 272 14.08 -8.50 7.89
C GLU A 272 12.82 -7.85 8.46
N ALA A 273 12.89 -6.58 8.85
CA ALA A 273 11.71 -5.86 9.35
C ALA A 273 10.64 -5.70 8.26
N VAL A 274 11.07 -5.37 7.03
CA VAL A 274 10.19 -5.21 5.86
C VAL A 274 9.54 -6.54 5.50
N MET A 275 10.32 -7.62 5.42
CA MET A 275 9.81 -8.94 5.06
C MET A 275 8.87 -9.52 6.12
N LYS A 276 9.15 -9.33 7.42
CA LYS A 276 8.23 -9.72 8.49
C LYS A 276 6.90 -8.97 8.43
N PHE A 277 6.93 -7.70 8.05
CA PHE A 277 5.70 -6.94 7.86
C PHE A 277 4.86 -7.52 6.72
N PHE A 278 5.48 -7.82 5.57
CA PHE A 278 4.76 -8.43 4.45
C PHE A 278 4.25 -9.84 4.78
N ASP A 279 5.03 -10.67 5.44
CA ASP A 279 4.61 -12.01 5.90
C ASP A 279 3.31 -11.96 6.74
N GLY A 280 3.20 -10.97 7.64
CA GLY A 280 2.01 -10.81 8.48
C GLY A 280 0.83 -10.08 7.84
N THR A 281 0.96 -9.53 6.63
CA THR A 281 -0.06 -8.63 6.04
C THR A 281 -0.48 -8.96 4.61
N LEU A 282 0.35 -9.64 3.81
CA LEU A 282 0.00 -10.02 2.45
C LEU A 282 -1.17 -11.02 2.43
N TYR A 283 -2.07 -10.85 1.48
CA TYR A 283 -3.08 -11.85 1.19
C TYR A 283 -2.48 -12.94 0.29
N LEU A 284 -2.59 -14.20 0.70
CA LEU A 284 -2.09 -15.34 -0.07
C LEU A 284 -3.25 -16.25 -0.47
N ARG A 285 -3.42 -16.45 -1.77
CA ARG A 285 -4.38 -17.38 -2.37
C ARG A 285 -3.74 -18.75 -2.54
N ASN A 286 -4.43 -19.80 -2.12
CA ASN A 286 -3.91 -21.16 -2.26
C ASN A 286 -4.20 -21.75 -3.66
N LEU A 287 -3.34 -21.45 -4.64
CA LEU A 287 -3.50 -21.89 -6.04
C LEU A 287 -3.41 -23.41 -6.22
N ALA A 288 -2.59 -24.10 -5.42
CA ALA A 288 -2.38 -25.55 -5.53
C ALA A 288 -3.66 -26.33 -5.19
N LEU A 289 -4.40 -25.89 -4.17
CA LEU A 289 -5.68 -26.50 -3.79
C LEU A 289 -6.79 -26.22 -4.81
N GLU A 290 -6.70 -25.14 -5.59
CA GLU A 290 -7.65 -24.83 -6.64
C GLU A 290 -7.44 -25.68 -7.89
N ALA A 291 -6.19 -25.96 -8.27
CA ALA A 291 -5.85 -26.81 -9.40
C ALA A 291 -6.18 -28.31 -9.17
N GLN A 292 -6.34 -28.73 -7.92
CA GLN A 292 -6.72 -30.10 -7.55
C GLN A 292 -8.24 -30.37 -7.59
N ALA A 293 -9.06 -29.39 -7.98
CA ALA A 293 -10.52 -29.49 -8.01
C ALA A 293 -11.07 -30.47 -9.07
N ASP A 294 -10.26 -30.89 -10.05
CA ASP A 294 -10.67 -31.79 -11.14
C ASP A 294 -10.49 -33.29 -10.84
N VAL A 295 -10.02 -33.66 -9.64
CA VAL A 295 -9.86 -35.07 -9.26
C VAL A 295 -11.12 -35.58 -8.56
N VAL A 296 -12.03 -36.14 -9.35
CA VAL A 296 -13.17 -36.97 -8.90
C VAL A 296 -12.59 -38.20 -8.19
N GLU A 297 -12.88 -38.36 -6.90
CA GLU A 297 -12.76 -39.69 -6.26
C GLU A 297 -13.93 -40.54 -6.75
N LEU A 298 -13.60 -41.66 -7.41
CA LEU A 298 -14.54 -42.70 -7.82
C LEU A 298 -14.93 -43.58 -6.64
#